data_AF-A0A958DVH7-F1
#
_entry.id   AF-A0A958DVH7-F1
#
_cell.length_a   1.000
_cell.length_b   1.000
_cell.length_c   1.000
_cell.angle_alpha   90.00
_cell.angle_beta   90.00
_cell.angle_gamma   90.00
#
_symmetry.space_group_name_H-M   'P 1'
#
loop_
_entity.id
_entity.type
_entity.pdbx_description
1 polymer ?
#
loop_
_entity_poly.entity_id
_entity_poly.type
_entity_poly.pdbx_seq_one_letter_code
_entity_poly.pdbx_strand_id
1 'polypeptide(L)'
;MILISLLFIMKSNARKICRHSLAIFLLTGFGWVAFASDQVPAPPQDHPIALVNGTVHTVSGATLPATTILFDNGKITFIGGEAALPENAEIIDINGKHVYPAMIAANTILGLSEINAVRATRDYREVGR
;
A
#
# COMPACT_ATOMS: atom_id res chain seq x y z
N MET A 1 42.45 10.21 -55.20
CA MET A 1 41.61 9.04 -54.87
C MET A 1 41.64 8.62 -53.39
N ILE A 2 42.73 8.84 -52.64
CA ILE A 2 42.85 8.40 -51.23
C ILE A 2 42.08 9.30 -50.24
N LEU A 3 42.00 10.61 -50.50
CA LEU A 3 41.36 11.58 -49.58
C LEU A 3 39.82 11.47 -49.53
N ILE A 4 39.18 11.07 -50.63
CA ILE A 4 37.71 10.90 -50.72
C ILE A 4 37.26 9.63 -49.98
N SER A 5 38.06 8.56 -50.04
CA SER A 5 37.78 7.30 -49.30
C SER A 5 37.90 7.47 -47.79
N LEU A 6 38.85 8.27 -47.29
CA LEU A 6 39.00 8.55 -45.85
C LEU A 6 37.80 9.32 -45.28
N LEU A 7 37.31 10.33 -46.02
CA LEU A 7 36.16 11.14 -45.62
C LEU A 7 34.85 10.30 -45.60
N PHE A 8 34.72 9.36 -46.54
CA PHE A 8 33.57 8.43 -46.60
C PHE A 8 33.60 7.40 -45.45
N ILE A 9 34.78 6.90 -45.09
CA ILE A 9 35.00 5.99 -43.94
C ILE A 9 34.66 6.68 -42.61
N MET A 10 35.09 7.93 -42.40
CA MET A 10 34.77 8.69 -41.18
C MET A 10 33.26 8.97 -41.04
N LYS A 11 32.58 9.35 -42.14
CA LYS A 11 31.13 9.62 -42.15
C LYS A 11 30.26 8.36 -42.02
N SER A 12 30.80 7.20 -42.39
CA SER A 12 30.17 5.88 -42.22
C SER A 12 30.24 5.41 -40.77
N ASN A 13 31.40 5.57 -40.11
CA ASN A 13 31.57 5.19 -38.70
C ASN A 13 30.76 6.08 -37.75
N ALA A 14 30.68 7.39 -37.98
CA ALA A 14 29.89 8.30 -37.14
C ALA A 14 28.38 7.95 -37.13
N ARG A 15 27.83 7.55 -38.28
CA ARG A 15 26.42 7.10 -38.39
C ARG A 15 26.17 5.76 -37.71
N LYS A 16 27.13 4.83 -37.75
CA LYS A 16 27.04 3.57 -37.00
C LYS A 16 27.14 3.83 -35.50
N ILE A 17 28.09 4.65 -35.04
CA ILE A 17 28.25 4.99 -33.63
C ILE A 17 26.95 5.63 -33.10
N CYS A 18 26.38 6.63 -33.80
CA CYS A 18 25.13 7.26 -33.38
C CYS A 18 23.93 6.28 -33.33
N ARG A 19 23.85 5.32 -34.26
CA ARG A 19 22.82 4.28 -34.27
C ARG A 19 22.98 3.27 -33.13
N HIS A 20 24.21 2.91 -32.75
CA HIS A 20 24.46 2.02 -31.62
C HIS A 20 24.29 2.76 -30.28
N SER A 21 24.70 4.04 -30.20
CA SER A 21 24.47 4.88 -29.03
C SER A 21 22.99 5.10 -28.75
N LEU A 22 22.17 5.30 -29.79
CA LEU A 22 20.71 5.41 -29.65
C LEU A 22 20.05 4.07 -29.28
N ALA A 23 20.53 2.95 -29.82
CA ALA A 23 20.05 1.61 -29.48
C ALA A 23 20.41 1.20 -28.04
N ILE A 24 21.62 1.55 -27.57
CA ILE A 24 22.05 1.33 -26.19
C ILE A 24 21.21 2.17 -25.23
N PHE A 25 20.96 3.44 -25.55
CA PHE A 25 20.11 4.32 -24.74
C PHE A 25 18.66 3.81 -24.62
N LEU A 26 18.10 3.25 -25.70
CA LEU A 26 16.78 2.61 -25.70
C LEU A 26 16.75 1.29 -24.94
N LEU A 27 17.81 0.47 -24.98
CA LEU A 27 17.88 -0.78 -24.22
C LEU A 27 18.08 -0.57 -22.71
N THR A 28 18.80 0.48 -22.30
CA THR A 28 19.05 0.77 -20.87
C THR A 28 17.90 1.53 -20.19
N GLY A 29 17.01 2.17 -20.95
CA GLY A 29 15.89 2.96 -20.41
C GLY A 29 14.69 2.15 -19.92
N PHE A 30 14.59 0.87 -20.27
CA PHE A 30 13.37 0.06 -20.02
C PHE A 30 13.38 -0.70 -18.67
N GLY A 31 14.45 -0.59 -17.87
CA GLY A 31 14.64 -1.42 -16.67
C GLY A 31 14.40 -0.76 -15.31
N TRP A 32 13.98 0.50 -15.24
CA TRP A 32 14.00 1.28 -13.99
C TRP A 32 12.63 1.75 -13.53
N VAL A 33 11.62 0.87 -13.52
CA VAL A 33 10.40 1.12 -12.74
C VAL A 33 10.52 0.33 -11.45
N ALA A 34 11.10 0.95 -10.44
CA ALA A 34 11.07 0.41 -9.09
C ALA A 34 9.62 0.50 -8.59
N PHE A 35 9.00 -0.65 -8.31
CA PHE A 35 7.76 -0.70 -7.55
C PHE A 35 8.08 -0.35 -6.09
N ALA A 36 7.97 0.92 -5.74
CA ALA A 36 7.95 1.33 -4.35
C ALA A 36 6.60 0.91 -3.74
N SER A 37 6.65 0.33 -2.54
CA SER A 37 5.44 0.05 -1.76
C SER A 37 5.11 1.29 -0.96
N ASP A 38 4.20 2.12 -1.47
CA ASP A 38 3.68 3.25 -0.69
C ASP A 38 2.61 2.74 0.28
N GLN A 39 2.57 3.31 1.48
CA GLN A 39 1.47 3.11 2.43
C GLN A 39 0.32 4.00 1.98
N VAL A 40 -0.39 3.58 0.93
CA VAL A 40 -1.55 4.34 0.41
C VAL A 40 -2.74 4.10 1.34
N PRO A 41 -3.28 5.15 1.99
CA PRO A 41 -4.49 5.01 2.79
C PRO A 41 -5.65 4.50 1.92
N ALA A 42 -6.54 3.71 2.53
CA ALA A 42 -7.75 3.29 1.84
C ALA A 42 -8.57 4.52 1.38
N PRO A 43 -9.26 4.45 0.23
CA PRO A 43 -10.20 5.48 -0.17
C PRO A 43 -11.26 5.73 0.92
N PRO A 44 -11.86 6.93 0.96
CA PRO A 44 -13.01 7.19 1.81
C PRO A 44 -14.13 6.17 1.54
N GLN A 45 -14.84 5.77 2.60
CA GLN A 45 -16.01 4.91 2.48
C GLN A 45 -17.07 5.56 1.57
N ASP A 46 -17.62 4.79 0.64
CA ASP A 46 -18.58 5.22 -0.39
C ASP A 46 -20.03 4.80 -0.11
N HIS A 47 -20.25 3.73 0.66
CA HIS A 47 -21.57 3.29 1.13
C HIS A 47 -21.54 2.71 2.55
N PRO A 48 -22.69 2.65 3.26
CA PRO A 48 -22.78 1.99 4.55
C PRO A 48 -22.48 0.50 4.46
N ILE A 49 -21.85 -0.07 5.48
CA ILE A 49 -21.55 -1.51 5.55
C ILE A 49 -22.11 -2.08 6.84
N ALA A 50 -22.80 -3.21 6.73
CA ALA A 50 -23.40 -3.95 7.82
C ALA A 50 -22.75 -5.33 7.97
N LEU A 51 -22.10 -5.58 9.10
CA LEU A 51 -21.63 -6.91 9.48
C LEU A 51 -22.71 -7.60 10.29
N VAL A 52 -23.27 -8.71 9.83
CA VAL A 52 -24.41 -9.38 10.48
C VAL A 52 -24.01 -10.74 11.09
N ASN A 53 -24.73 -11.17 12.13
CA ASN A 53 -24.56 -12.48 12.81
C ASN A 53 -23.19 -12.73 13.46
N GLY A 54 -22.42 -11.69 13.75
CA GLY A 54 -21.09 -11.83 14.35
C GLY A 54 -21.11 -11.97 15.87
N THR A 55 -20.03 -12.51 16.45
CA THR A 55 -19.78 -12.40 17.89
C THR A 55 -18.92 -11.17 18.16
N VAL A 56 -19.49 -10.13 18.74
CA VAL A 56 -18.81 -8.84 18.95
C VAL A 56 -18.23 -8.78 20.36
N HIS A 57 -16.93 -8.59 20.44
CA HIS A 57 -16.21 -8.41 21.70
C HIS A 57 -16.07 -6.91 21.98
N THR A 58 -16.61 -6.45 23.11
CA THR A 58 -16.44 -5.06 23.55
C THR A 58 -15.31 -4.99 24.57
N VAL A 59 -14.61 -3.85 24.66
CA VAL A 59 -13.49 -3.71 25.62
C VAL A 59 -14.00 -3.63 27.06
N SER A 60 -15.03 -2.82 27.28
CA SER A 60 -15.52 -2.46 28.61
C SER A 60 -16.83 -3.16 29.01
N GLY A 61 -17.38 -4.02 28.14
CA GLY A 61 -18.69 -4.63 28.32
C GLY A 61 -18.69 -6.13 28.05
N ALA A 62 -19.90 -6.67 27.92
CA ALA A 62 -20.10 -8.08 27.59
C ALA A 62 -19.76 -8.37 26.12
N THR A 63 -19.48 -9.64 25.85
CA THR A 63 -19.47 -10.18 24.48
C THR A 63 -20.92 -10.31 23.99
N LEU A 64 -21.18 -9.84 22.77
CA LEU A 64 -22.50 -9.82 22.15
C LEU A 64 -22.55 -10.89 21.04
N PRO A 65 -23.24 -12.02 21.23
CA PRO A 65 -23.41 -13.04 20.20
C PRO A 65 -24.44 -12.61 19.15
N ALA A 66 -24.37 -13.17 17.94
CA ALA A 66 -25.34 -12.96 16.85
C ALA A 66 -25.73 -11.47 16.66
N THR A 67 -24.72 -10.60 16.63
CA THR A 67 -24.86 -9.15 16.66
C THR A 67 -24.51 -8.56 15.30
N THR A 68 -25.26 -7.53 14.93
CA THR A 68 -25.07 -6.68 13.77
C THR A 68 -24.30 -5.41 14.14
N ILE A 69 -23.32 -5.05 13.31
CA ILE A 69 -22.62 -3.76 13.36
C ILE A 69 -22.88 -3.03 12.06
N LEU A 70 -23.44 -1.82 12.12
CA LEU A 70 -23.56 -0.92 10.98
C LEU A 70 -22.56 0.21 11.14
N PHE A 71 -21.83 0.51 10.08
CA PHE A 71 -20.94 1.65 10.04
C PHE A 71 -21.00 2.38 8.70
N ASP A 72 -20.88 3.70 8.78
CA ASP A 72 -20.93 4.60 7.65
C ASP A 72 -20.01 5.80 7.90
N ASN A 73 -19.41 6.33 6.84
CA ASN A 73 -18.43 7.41 6.90
C ASN A 73 -17.31 7.17 7.95
N GLY A 74 -16.83 5.93 8.05
CA GLY A 74 -15.79 5.52 9.02
C GLY A 74 -16.25 5.54 10.49
N LYS A 75 -17.55 5.65 10.76
CA LYS A 75 -18.12 5.66 12.11
C LYS A 75 -19.12 4.53 12.29
N ILE A 76 -19.08 3.90 13.46
CA ILE A 76 -20.11 2.93 13.85
C ILE A 76 -21.39 3.70 14.17
N THR A 77 -22.47 3.39 13.45
CA THR A 77 -23.77 4.04 13.62
C THR A 77 -24.74 3.16 14.40
N PHE A 78 -24.53 1.83 14.41
CA PHE A 78 -25.36 0.91 15.19
C PHE A 78 -24.58 -0.35 15.60
N ILE A 79 -24.88 -0.86 16.81
CA ILE A 79 -24.48 -2.19 17.29
C ILE A 79 -25.69 -2.78 18.02
N GLY A 80 -26.12 -3.99 17.65
CA GLY A 80 -27.27 -4.64 18.29
C GLY A 80 -27.69 -5.92 17.58
N GLY A 81 -28.87 -6.46 17.91
CA GLY A 81 -29.42 -7.67 17.27
C GLY A 81 -29.90 -7.38 15.83
N GLU A 82 -31.22 -7.47 15.62
CA GLU A 82 -31.82 -7.06 14.35
C GLU A 82 -31.71 -5.54 14.16
N ALA A 83 -31.25 -5.14 12.98
CA ALA A 83 -31.09 -3.74 12.58
C ALA A 83 -31.94 -3.47 11.33
N ALA A 84 -32.59 -2.31 11.28
CA ALA A 84 -33.11 -1.78 10.03
C ALA A 84 -31.92 -1.21 9.24
N LEU A 85 -31.54 -1.89 8.15
CA LEU A 85 -30.39 -1.51 7.34
C LEU A 85 -30.80 -0.55 6.22
N PRO A 86 -29.98 0.48 5.90
CA PRO A 86 -30.17 1.31 4.70
C PRO A 86 -30.25 0.46 3.43
N GLU A 87 -31.05 0.87 2.45
CA GLU A 87 -31.21 0.11 1.19
C GLU A 87 -29.91 -0.04 0.39
N ASN A 88 -29.00 0.94 0.50
CA ASN A 88 -27.70 0.93 -0.16
C ASN A 88 -26.58 0.34 0.73
N ALA A 89 -26.92 -0.28 1.86
CA ALA A 89 -25.91 -0.88 2.73
C ALA A 89 -25.39 -2.19 2.12
N GLU A 90 -24.07 -2.35 2.11
CA GLU A 90 -23.45 -3.63 1.82
C GLU A 90 -23.59 -4.55 3.04
N ILE A 91 -24.20 -5.72 2.85
CA ILE A 91 -24.46 -6.68 3.93
C ILE A 91 -23.45 -7.81 3.84
N ILE A 92 -22.66 -7.97 4.91
CA ILE A 92 -21.63 -9.00 5.03
C ILE A 92 -22.01 -9.92 6.19
N ASP A 93 -22.35 -11.17 5.87
CA ASP A 93 -22.61 -12.19 6.89
C ASP A 93 -21.31 -12.72 7.48
N ILE A 94 -21.16 -12.58 8.79
CA ILE A 94 -19.98 -12.97 9.55
C ILE A 94 -20.34 -14.03 10.62
N ASN A 95 -21.33 -14.86 10.35
CA ASN A 95 -21.69 -15.99 11.21
C ASN A 95 -20.48 -16.88 11.52
N GLY A 96 -20.35 -17.26 12.80
CA GLY A 96 -19.22 -18.02 13.32
C GLY A 96 -17.90 -17.23 13.38
N LYS A 97 -17.89 -15.94 13.05
CA LYS A 97 -16.74 -15.05 13.17
C LYS A 97 -16.86 -14.15 14.39
N HIS A 98 -15.70 -13.64 14.81
CA HIS A 98 -15.54 -12.81 15.99
C HIS A 98 -15.03 -11.44 15.56
N VAL A 99 -15.66 -10.38 16.08
CA VAL A 99 -15.26 -8.99 15.83
C VAL A 99 -14.63 -8.44 17.10
N TYR A 100 -13.43 -7.88 16.97
CA TYR A 100 -12.71 -7.22 18.04
C TYR A 100 -12.43 -5.77 17.64
N PRO A 101 -12.32 -4.85 18.61
CA PRO A 101 -11.80 -3.52 18.36
C PRO A 101 -10.37 -3.62 17.81
N ALA A 102 -9.98 -2.64 17.00
CA ALA A 102 -8.62 -2.57 16.48
C ALA A 102 -7.60 -2.55 17.62
N MET A 103 -6.54 -3.34 17.47
CA MET A 103 -5.45 -3.35 18.43
C MET A 103 -4.57 -2.10 18.24
N ILE A 104 -4.27 -1.43 19.35
CA ILE A 104 -3.41 -0.24 19.35
C ILE A 104 -2.09 -0.60 20.01
N ALA A 105 -1.00 -0.55 19.25
CA ALA A 105 0.35 -0.65 19.78
C ALA A 105 0.85 0.75 20.15
N ALA A 106 0.72 1.14 21.42
CA ALA A 106 1.03 2.49 21.88
C ALA A 106 2.53 2.83 21.91
N ASN A 107 3.40 1.82 21.90
CA ASN A 107 4.85 1.96 21.83
C ASN A 107 5.38 1.03 20.75
N THR A 108 5.68 1.61 19.58
CA THR A 108 6.29 0.88 18.47
C THR A 108 7.56 1.61 18.05
N ILE A 109 8.54 0.84 17.61
CA ILE A 109 9.72 1.35 16.95
C ILE A 109 9.47 1.14 15.46
N LEU A 110 9.25 2.24 14.73
CA LEU A 110 9.13 2.22 13.27
C LEU A 110 10.51 2.57 12.69
N GLY A 111 11.27 1.55 12.31
CA GLY A 111 12.59 1.71 11.71
C GLY A 111 13.48 0.46 11.82
N LEU A 112 14.72 0.58 11.35
CA LEU A 112 15.69 -0.52 11.29
C LEU A 112 16.61 -0.50 12.53
N SER A 113 16.77 -1.66 13.15
CA SER A 113 17.76 -1.87 14.21
C SER A 113 18.65 -3.04 13.84
N GLU A 114 19.87 -2.77 13.37
CA GLU A 114 20.79 -3.83 12.94
C GLU A 114 21.64 -4.36 14.11
N ILE A 115 22.45 -3.50 14.73
CA ILE A 115 23.27 -3.86 15.90
C ILE A 115 22.83 -3.01 17.09
N ASN A 116 22.11 -3.63 18.02
CA ASN A 116 21.64 -2.92 19.20
C ASN A 116 22.78 -2.27 20.02
N ALA A 117 24.02 -2.77 19.98
CA ALA A 117 25.11 -2.18 20.77
C ALA A 117 25.62 -0.82 20.24
N VAL A 118 25.31 -0.45 18.99
CA VAL A 118 25.87 0.74 18.35
C VAL A 118 24.77 1.76 18.12
N ARG A 119 24.90 2.96 18.73
CA ARG A 119 23.91 4.04 18.59
C ARG A 119 23.61 4.38 17.12
N ALA A 120 24.64 4.39 16.29
CA ALA A 120 24.54 4.79 14.89
C ALA A 120 23.71 3.84 14.01
N THR A 121 23.45 2.60 14.46
CA THR A 121 22.67 1.59 13.71
C THR A 121 21.26 1.41 14.27
N ARG A 122 20.84 2.27 15.20
CA ARG A 122 19.50 2.31 15.77
C ARG A 122 18.72 3.44 15.10
N ASP A 123 18.08 3.12 13.99
CA ASP A 123 17.16 4.05 13.36
C ASP A 123 15.75 3.76 13.84
N TYR A 124 15.33 4.47 14.88
CA TYR A 124 14.02 4.30 15.51
C TYR A 124 13.00 5.35 15.07
N ARG A 125 13.46 6.37 14.35
CA ARG A 125 12.65 7.48 13.88
C ARG A 125 13.27 7.94 12.57
N GLU A 126 12.62 7.56 11.48
CA GLU A 126 12.85 8.19 10.19
C GLU A 126 12.56 9.70 10.32
N VAL A 127 13.62 10.51 10.26
CA VAL A 127 13.55 11.98 10.37
C VAL A 127 13.64 12.66 9.00
N GLY A 128 13.56 11.88 7.91
CA GLY A 128 13.49 12.31 6.50
C GLY A 128 13.60 13.82 6.28
N ARG A 129 14.85 14.31 6.23
CA ARG A 129 15.17 15.67 5.82
C ARG A 129 15.47 15.70 4.34
#